data_AF-A0A7X8ZXR4-F1
#
_entry.id   AF-A0A7X8ZXR4-F1
#
_cell.length_a   1.000
_cell.length_b   1.000
_cell.length_c   1.000
_cell.angle_alpha   90.00
_cell.angle_beta   90.00
_cell.angle_gamma   90.00
#
_symmetry.space_group_name_H-M   'P 1'
#
loop_
_entity.id
_entity.type
_entity.pdbx_description
1 polymer ?
#
loop_
_entity_poly.entity_id
_entity_poly.type
_entity_poly.pdbx_seq_one_letter_code
_entity_poly.pdbx_strand_id
1 'polypeptide(L)'
;MTAPIAKSVFTAANIEVPKKERDAPDYYHRASIVLPNSLGEKIHEFSKTADNLDSDSFKEHFKGLYLTTDPGSGSIVTVDHTYLYIHFNYLDEKGSSTKKDTIRTGSMKLNTTPEVIQINRIQNKNDKLLEENDEYTYIKSPAGVYTEVIFPLTEKEEKLSNQALNLAKFKVAALPDKDAELKFKLTPSPYLLLVKKEDLKEFFETRKVPDNVTSFYAQLNQTSYTYDFGNLATMINHYKEDNDGKVKDLTYVLVPIDVEISTINNQPQITAVYNQMTPTGTTLLKTKMKMDLVFSKL
;
A
#
# COMPACT_ATOMS: atom_id res chain seq x y z
N MET A 1 -6.64 12.04 22.80
CA MET A 1 -5.23 12.09 22.38
C MET A 1 -4.50 13.00 23.35
N THR A 2 -3.33 12.59 23.84
CA THR A 2 -2.43 13.44 24.62
C THR A 2 -1.91 14.60 23.77
N ALA A 3 -1.52 15.72 24.40
CA ALA A 3 -0.89 16.82 23.70
C ALA A 3 0.39 16.34 22.98
N PRO A 4 0.66 16.81 21.74
CA PRO A 4 1.86 16.41 21.04
C PRO A 4 3.09 16.97 21.74
N ILE A 5 4.16 16.17 21.80
CA ILE A 5 5.43 16.54 22.46
C ILE A 5 6.22 17.57 21.65
N ALA A 6 5.93 17.71 20.35
CA ALA A 6 6.50 18.69 19.45
C ALA A 6 5.54 18.96 18.29
N LYS A 7 5.65 20.14 17.68
CA LYS A 7 4.93 20.52 16.47
C LYS A 7 5.88 21.23 15.52
N SER A 8 5.65 21.09 14.22
CA SER A 8 6.33 21.85 13.19
C SER A 8 5.37 22.14 12.05
N VAL A 9 5.60 23.23 11.34
CA VAL A 9 4.90 23.56 10.10
C VAL A 9 5.79 23.12 8.94
N PHE A 10 5.20 22.45 7.96
CA PHE A 10 5.89 22.13 6.72
C PHE A 10 5.02 22.54 5.53
N THR A 11 5.65 22.72 4.38
CA THR A 11 4.95 22.93 3.10
C THR A 11 5.42 21.89 2.10
N ALA A 12 4.52 21.40 1.24
CA ALA A 12 4.92 20.43 0.22
C ALA A 12 5.99 20.98 -0.74
N ALA A 13 5.97 22.29 -0.98
CA ALA A 13 6.99 22.98 -1.78
C ALA A 13 8.29 23.33 -1.01
N ASN A 14 8.36 23.02 0.29
CA ASN A 14 9.40 23.47 1.23
C ASN A 14 9.79 24.94 1.06
N ILE A 15 8.80 25.83 0.99
CA ILE A 15 9.01 27.27 0.73
C ILE A 15 9.96 27.94 1.73
N GLU A 16 10.11 27.35 2.91
CA GLU A 16 11.04 27.75 3.97
C GLU A 16 12.53 27.61 3.62
N VAL A 17 12.88 26.78 2.63
CA VAL A 17 14.27 26.63 2.14
C VAL A 17 14.55 27.67 1.04
N PRO A 18 15.76 28.23 0.88
CA PRO A 18 16.05 29.10 -0.26
C PRO A 18 15.85 28.41 -1.62
N LYS A 19 15.24 29.10 -2.61
CA LYS A 19 14.98 28.52 -3.95
C LYS A 19 16.22 27.90 -4.59
N LYS A 20 17.38 28.56 -4.47
CA LYS A 20 18.64 28.06 -5.02
C LYS A 20 19.03 26.68 -4.45
N GLU A 21 18.73 26.42 -3.18
CA GLU A 21 18.98 25.10 -2.56
C GLU A 21 17.94 24.08 -3.01
N ARG A 22 16.66 24.47 -3.14
CA ARG A 22 15.61 23.59 -3.67
C ARG A 22 15.81 23.17 -5.13
N ASP A 23 16.40 24.03 -5.94
CA ASP A 23 16.67 23.79 -7.36
C ASP A 23 17.94 22.94 -7.58
N ALA A 24 18.65 22.54 -6.50
CA ALA A 24 19.83 21.68 -6.59
C ALA A 24 19.43 20.23 -6.97
N PRO A 25 20.20 19.53 -7.81
CA PRO A 25 19.86 18.20 -8.33
C PRO A 25 19.80 17.11 -7.24
N ASP A 26 20.45 17.34 -6.10
CA ASP A 26 20.52 16.45 -4.94
C ASP A 26 19.59 16.87 -3.80
N TYR A 27 18.73 17.87 -4.01
CA TYR A 27 17.81 18.34 -2.98
C TYR A 27 16.67 17.34 -2.75
N TYR A 28 16.48 16.96 -1.48
CA TYR A 28 15.31 16.21 -1.02
C TYR A 28 14.39 17.13 -0.24
N HIS A 29 13.11 17.09 -0.59
CA HIS A 29 12.07 17.70 0.22
C HIS A 29 12.07 17.07 1.62
N ARG A 30 12.16 17.90 2.66
CA ARG A 30 12.29 17.44 4.06
C ARG A 30 11.36 18.21 4.98
N ALA A 31 10.76 17.50 5.93
CA ALA A 31 10.09 18.09 7.08
C ALA A 31 10.92 17.78 8.33
N SER A 32 11.22 18.80 9.13
CA SER A 32 12.00 18.64 10.37
C SER A 32 11.17 19.05 11.57
N ILE A 33 11.20 18.24 12.61
CA ILE A 33 10.52 18.48 13.88
C ILE A 33 11.56 18.47 14.98
N VAL A 34 11.77 19.61 15.64
CA VAL A 34 12.64 19.69 16.81
C VAL A 34 11.91 19.06 18.00
N LEU A 35 12.43 17.93 18.49
CA LEU A 35 11.87 17.24 19.64
C LEU A 35 12.42 17.84 20.94
N PRO A 36 11.71 17.70 22.09
CA PRO A 36 12.20 18.21 23.37
C PRO A 36 13.50 17.55 23.82
N ASN A 37 14.40 18.32 24.43
CA ASN A 37 15.67 17.81 24.99
C ASN A 37 15.47 16.64 25.95
N SER A 38 14.36 16.63 26.71
CA SER A 38 14.01 15.54 27.62
C SER A 38 13.95 14.16 26.96
N LEU A 39 13.67 14.07 25.65
CA LEU A 39 13.73 12.80 24.93
C LEU A 39 15.18 12.35 24.74
N GLY A 40 16.06 13.26 24.35
CA GLY A 40 17.50 12.99 24.23
C GLY A 40 18.12 12.64 25.57
N GLU A 41 17.72 13.32 26.65
CA GLU A 41 18.15 13.02 28.02
C GLU A 41 17.75 11.60 28.44
N LYS A 42 16.51 11.16 28.13
CA LYS A 42 16.08 9.78 28.40
C LYS A 42 16.90 8.75 27.65
N ILE A 43 17.19 9.00 26.36
CA ILE A 43 18.03 8.11 25.56
C ILE A 43 19.47 8.09 26.12
N HIS A 44 19.97 9.23 26.57
CA HIS A 44 21.28 9.32 27.20
C HIS A 44 21.34 8.54 28.53
N GLU A 45 20.34 8.68 29.41
CA GLU A 45 20.30 7.91 30.66
C GLU A 45 20.23 6.41 30.38
N PHE A 46 19.42 5.97 29.42
CA PHE A 46 19.40 4.58 28.97
C PHE A 46 20.79 4.11 28.50
N SER A 47 21.49 4.93 27.71
CA SER A 47 22.83 4.60 27.20
C SER A 47 23.89 4.39 28.29
N LYS A 48 23.69 4.95 29.49
CA LYS A 48 24.61 4.74 30.64
C LYS A 48 24.42 3.39 31.30
N THR A 49 23.21 2.82 31.21
CA THR A 49 22.82 1.59 31.90
C THR A 49 22.88 0.36 31.01
N ALA A 50 22.95 0.54 29.69
CA ALA A 50 23.00 -0.54 28.74
C ALA A 50 24.46 -0.98 28.53
N ASP A 51 24.78 -2.23 28.88
CA ASP A 51 26.08 -2.85 28.56
C ASP A 51 26.32 -2.91 27.04
N ASN A 52 25.24 -2.97 26.25
CA ASN A 52 25.22 -2.79 24.80
C ASN A 52 23.90 -2.12 24.35
N LEU A 53 23.99 -1.07 23.54
CA LEU A 53 22.86 -0.45 22.86
C LEU A 53 22.49 -1.24 21.59
N ASP A 54 21.95 -2.44 21.76
CA ASP A 54 21.38 -3.18 20.63
C ASP A 54 19.96 -2.70 20.28
N SER A 55 19.49 -3.13 19.11
CA SER A 55 18.19 -2.72 18.56
C SER A 55 17.03 -3.14 19.47
N ASP A 56 17.13 -4.31 20.12
CA ASP A 56 16.02 -4.87 20.90
C ASP A 56 15.89 -4.17 22.25
N SER A 57 17.00 -3.94 22.94
CA SER A 57 17.05 -3.14 24.17
C SER A 57 16.59 -1.70 23.92
N PHE A 58 16.94 -1.11 22.77
CA PHE A 58 16.48 0.23 22.40
C PHE A 58 14.96 0.28 22.15
N LYS A 59 14.38 -0.72 21.47
CA LYS A 59 12.92 -0.83 21.28
C LYS A 59 12.16 -1.01 22.60
N GLU A 60 12.78 -1.54 23.64
CA GLU A 60 12.17 -1.61 24.97
C GLU A 60 11.98 -0.22 25.59
N HIS A 61 12.95 0.66 25.41
CA HIS A 61 12.99 1.99 26.02
C HIS A 61 12.36 3.09 25.15
N PHE A 62 12.42 2.93 23.83
CA PHE A 62 11.85 3.86 22.86
C PHE A 62 10.88 3.12 21.92
N LYS A 63 9.59 3.21 22.24
CA LYS A 63 8.49 2.59 21.46
C LYS A 63 8.17 3.31 20.14
N GLY A 64 8.95 4.31 19.78
CA GLY A 64 8.76 5.12 18.57
C GLY A 64 7.97 6.40 18.81
N LEU A 65 7.68 7.09 17.70
CA LEU A 65 6.90 8.33 17.68
C LEU A 65 5.65 8.11 16.85
N TYR A 66 4.53 8.64 17.33
CA TYR A 66 3.33 8.78 16.53
C TYR A 66 3.32 10.15 15.88
N LEU A 67 3.48 10.18 14.55
CA LEU A 67 3.41 11.39 13.77
C LEU A 67 2.01 11.53 13.19
N THR A 68 1.42 12.71 13.38
CA THR A 68 0.13 13.08 12.77
C THR A 68 0.20 14.53 12.34
N THR A 69 -0.60 14.87 11.34
CA THR A 69 -0.82 16.26 10.93
C THR A 69 -2.10 16.79 11.57
N ASP A 70 -2.11 18.07 11.92
CA ASP A 70 -3.38 18.78 12.13
C ASP A 70 -4.11 18.82 10.76
N PRO A 71 -5.46 18.87 10.73
CA PRO A 71 -6.23 18.88 9.48
C PRO A 71 -5.73 19.99 8.54
N GLY A 72 -5.03 19.60 7.49
CA GLY A 72 -4.41 20.48 6.50
C GLY A 72 -4.93 20.16 5.09
N SER A 73 -4.91 21.16 4.20
CA SER A 73 -5.57 21.08 2.91
C SER A 73 -4.86 20.16 1.90
N GLY A 74 -5.58 19.13 1.44
CA GLY A 74 -5.53 18.57 0.09
C GLY A 74 -4.22 17.98 -0.43
N SER A 75 -3.20 17.85 0.41
CA SER A 75 -1.87 17.35 0.02
C SER A 75 -1.58 16.03 0.69
N ILE A 76 -0.97 15.12 -0.06
CA ILE A 76 -0.47 13.84 0.45
C ILE A 76 1.04 13.86 0.31
N VAL A 77 1.72 13.45 1.37
CA VAL A 77 3.17 13.35 1.40
C VAL A 77 3.53 11.87 1.39
N THR A 78 4.20 11.45 0.33
CA THR A 78 4.85 10.14 0.28
C THR A 78 6.21 10.27 0.95
N VAL A 79 6.37 9.66 2.12
CA VAL A 79 7.62 9.72 2.88
C VAL A 79 8.56 8.64 2.37
N ASP A 80 9.69 9.07 1.79
CA ASP A 80 10.72 8.17 1.27
C ASP A 80 11.69 7.73 2.38
N HIS A 81 12.13 8.66 3.23
CA HIS A 81 13.03 8.38 4.35
C HIS A 81 12.58 9.06 5.63
N THR A 82 12.81 8.38 6.76
CA THR A 82 12.66 8.95 8.10
C THR A 82 13.95 8.76 8.89
N TYR A 83 14.39 9.83 9.55
CA TYR A 83 15.61 9.86 10.36
C TYR A 83 15.31 10.49 11.72
N LEU A 84 15.85 9.91 12.78
CA LEU A 84 15.94 10.54 14.08
C LEU A 84 17.38 10.94 14.33
N TYR A 85 17.63 12.24 14.45
CA TYR A 85 18.94 12.78 14.83
C TYR A 85 18.96 13.10 16.32
N ILE A 86 19.98 12.60 17.01
CA ILE A 86 20.26 12.91 18.40
C ILE A 86 21.56 13.71 18.43
N HIS A 87 21.47 14.97 18.80
CA HIS A 87 22.63 15.85 18.98
C HIS A 87 23.08 15.83 20.43
N PHE A 88 24.38 15.70 20.66
CA PHE A 88 24.95 15.64 22.01
C PHE A 88 26.28 16.38 22.08
N ASN A 89 26.67 16.77 23.29
CA ASN A 89 27.99 17.30 23.58
C ASN A 89 28.78 16.27 24.39
N TYR A 90 30.08 16.17 24.16
CA TYR A 90 30.97 15.29 24.91
C TYR A 90 32.29 15.99 25.21
N LEU A 91 32.93 15.57 26.30
CA LEU A 91 34.27 16.01 26.67
C LEU A 91 35.29 15.25 25.81
N ASP A 92 36.10 15.99 25.05
CA ASP A 92 37.27 15.48 24.36
C ASP A 92 38.53 15.89 25.13
N GLU A 93 38.99 14.98 25.99
CA GLU A 93 40.14 15.21 26.85
C GLU A 93 41.41 15.44 26.03
N LYS A 94 42.10 16.56 26.30
CA LYS A 94 43.29 17.00 25.55
C LYS A 94 43.08 17.08 24.03
N GLY A 95 41.82 17.22 23.62
CA GLY A 95 41.38 17.20 22.22
C GLY A 95 41.79 18.41 21.38
N SER A 96 42.17 19.52 22.02
CA SER A 96 42.63 20.72 21.34
C SER A 96 44.08 20.62 20.86
N SER A 97 44.46 21.49 19.92
CA SER A 97 45.83 21.63 19.43
C SER A 97 46.86 21.95 20.52
N THR A 98 46.40 22.49 21.66
CA THR A 98 47.23 22.81 22.84
C THR A 98 47.11 21.78 23.97
N LYS A 99 46.53 20.59 23.70
CA LYS A 99 46.33 19.51 24.67
C LYS A 99 45.51 19.89 25.90
N LYS A 100 44.62 20.86 25.75
CA LYS A 100 43.57 21.18 26.72
C LYS A 100 42.29 20.42 26.39
N ASP A 101 41.53 20.09 27.42
CA ASP A 101 40.20 19.51 27.29
C ASP A 101 39.28 20.47 26.55
N THR A 102 38.35 19.92 25.78
CA THR A 102 37.44 20.71 24.96
C THR A 102 36.09 20.00 24.87
N ILE A 103 35.00 20.78 24.90
CA ILE A 103 33.67 20.25 24.63
C ILE A 103 33.48 20.21 23.12
N ARG A 104 33.17 19.03 22.59
CA ARG A 104 32.79 18.84 21.19
C ARG A 104 31.31 18.55 21.07
N THR A 105 30.76 18.88 19.90
CA THR A 105 29.40 18.49 19.52
C THR A 105 29.48 17.32 18.56
N GLY A 106 28.61 16.34 18.79
CA GLY A 106 28.41 15.18 17.94
C GLY A 106 26.93 15.00 17.59
N SER A 107 26.66 14.12 16.64
CA SER A 107 25.32 13.65 16.36
C SER A 107 25.31 12.16 16.06
N MET A 108 24.21 11.51 16.44
CA MET A 108 23.88 10.15 16.06
C MET A 108 22.67 10.19 15.15
N LYS A 109 22.73 9.46 14.04
CA LYS A 109 21.60 9.28 13.12
C LYS A 109 21.04 7.88 13.28
N LEU A 110 19.77 7.78 13.65
CA LEU A 110 19.02 6.53 13.65
C LEU A 110 18.15 6.51 12.39
N ASN A 111 18.39 5.51 11.53
CA ASN A 111 17.61 5.29 10.32
C ASN A 111 16.42 4.38 10.63
N THR A 112 15.27 4.65 10.03
CA THR A 112 14.20 3.65 10.00
C THR A 112 14.57 2.56 8.99
N THR A 113 14.58 1.30 9.43
CA THR A 113 14.82 0.13 8.57
C THR A 113 13.52 -0.66 8.37
N PRO A 114 13.42 -1.54 7.35
CA PRO A 114 12.23 -2.36 7.13
C PRO A 114 11.84 -3.25 8.33
N GLU A 115 12.78 -3.58 9.23
CA GLU A 115 12.54 -4.36 10.45
C GLU A 115 11.81 -3.56 11.54
N VAL A 116 11.77 -2.23 11.44
CA VAL A 116 11.00 -1.37 12.33
C VAL A 116 9.58 -1.28 11.78
N ILE A 117 8.62 -1.86 12.50
CA ILE A 117 7.20 -1.84 12.11
C ILE A 117 6.71 -0.39 12.05
N GLN A 118 6.30 0.03 10.85
CA GLN A 118 5.63 1.31 10.64
C GLN A 118 4.13 1.07 10.53
N ILE A 119 3.34 1.80 11.33
CA ILE A 119 1.88 1.69 11.33
C ILE A 119 1.30 2.98 10.78
N ASN A 120 0.77 2.93 9.56
CA ASN A 120 0.02 4.02 8.97
C ASN A 120 -1.46 3.90 9.36
N ARG A 121 -1.99 4.91 10.05
CA ARG A 121 -3.43 4.99 10.34
C ARG A 121 -4.12 5.83 9.26
N ILE A 122 -4.96 5.18 8.48
CA ILE A 122 -5.77 5.83 7.44
C ILE A 122 -7.23 5.69 7.82
N GLN A 123 -7.96 6.80 7.81
CA GLN A 123 -9.38 6.82 8.11
C GLN A 123 -10.14 7.40 6.93
N ASN A 124 -11.15 6.68 6.47
CA ASN A 124 -12.06 7.11 5.42
C ASN A 124 -13.50 7.12 5.94
N LYS A 125 -14.31 8.00 5.35
CA LYS A 125 -15.77 7.93 5.46
C LYS A 125 -16.32 7.36 4.15
N ASN A 126 -16.73 6.09 4.17
CA ASN A 126 -17.11 5.34 2.97
C ASN A 126 -18.59 4.99 2.91
N ASP A 127 -19.41 5.35 3.91
CA ASP A 127 -20.80 4.89 4.05
C ASP A 127 -21.62 5.04 2.76
N LYS A 128 -21.52 6.20 2.10
CA LYS A 128 -22.22 6.49 0.83
C LYS A 128 -21.77 5.62 -0.35
N LEU A 129 -20.52 5.16 -0.34
CA LEU A 129 -19.96 4.31 -1.39
C LEU A 129 -20.37 2.83 -1.20
N LEU A 130 -20.92 2.49 -0.03
CA LEU A 130 -21.38 1.13 0.30
C LEU A 130 -22.89 0.96 0.10
N GLU A 131 -23.60 2.03 -0.25
CA GLU A 131 -25.02 1.96 -0.61
C GLU A 131 -25.22 1.05 -1.83
N GLU A 132 -26.22 0.17 -1.77
CA GLU A 132 -26.52 -0.74 -2.87
C GLU A 132 -26.94 0.03 -4.13
N ASN A 133 -26.44 -0.42 -5.28
CA ASN A 133 -26.76 0.15 -6.57
C ASN A 133 -26.71 -0.94 -7.64
N ASP A 134 -27.70 -1.03 -8.52
CA ASP A 134 -27.78 -2.10 -9.52
C ASP A 134 -26.88 -1.88 -10.75
N GLU A 135 -26.50 -0.63 -11.02
CA GLU A 135 -25.77 -0.24 -12.22
C GLU A 135 -24.26 -0.22 -12.02
N TYR A 136 -23.82 0.16 -10.83
CA TYR A 136 -22.40 0.38 -10.54
C TYR A 136 -22.02 -0.01 -9.10
N THR A 137 -20.72 -0.12 -8.90
CA THR A 137 -20.07 -0.32 -7.61
C THR A 137 -18.77 0.46 -7.59
N TYR A 138 -18.16 0.59 -6.41
CA TYR A 138 -16.97 1.41 -6.23
C TYR A 138 -15.81 0.57 -5.76
N ILE A 139 -14.63 0.97 -6.23
CA ILE A 139 -13.37 0.58 -5.64
C ILE A 139 -12.63 1.84 -5.24
N LYS A 140 -12.04 1.83 -4.04
CA LYS A 140 -11.30 2.97 -3.50
C LYS A 140 -10.12 2.50 -2.66
N SER A 141 -9.03 3.25 -2.70
CA SER A 141 -7.85 3.09 -1.86
C SER A 141 -7.37 4.46 -1.35
N PRO A 142 -6.47 4.49 -0.35
CA PRO A 142 -6.18 3.42 0.62
C PRO A 142 -7.34 3.20 1.61
N ALA A 143 -7.29 2.13 2.42
CA ALA A 143 -8.29 1.79 3.47
C ALA A 143 -9.74 2.04 3.02
N GLY A 144 -10.05 1.61 1.80
CA GLY A 144 -11.21 2.09 1.06
C GLY A 144 -12.27 1.02 0.90
N VAL A 145 -12.82 0.94 -0.31
CA VAL A 145 -13.98 0.09 -0.64
C VAL A 145 -13.52 -0.94 -1.65
N TYR A 146 -13.93 -2.20 -1.46
CA TYR A 146 -13.70 -3.29 -2.39
C TYR A 146 -15.03 -3.79 -2.93
N THR A 147 -15.02 -4.17 -4.20
CA THR A 147 -16.18 -4.81 -4.83
C THR A 147 -16.09 -6.32 -4.60
N GLU A 148 -17.11 -6.89 -4.00
CA GLU A 148 -17.31 -8.35 -3.93
C GLU A 148 -17.93 -8.84 -5.24
N VAL A 149 -17.39 -9.94 -5.78
CA VAL A 149 -17.86 -10.61 -6.99
C VAL A 149 -18.24 -12.03 -6.62
N ILE A 150 -19.50 -12.38 -6.85
CA ILE A 150 -20.00 -13.74 -6.69
C ILE A 150 -20.06 -14.36 -8.08
N PHE A 151 -19.37 -15.48 -8.28
CA PHE A 151 -19.49 -16.29 -9.48
C PHE A 151 -20.55 -17.36 -9.25
N PRO A 152 -21.76 -17.24 -9.86
CA PRO A 152 -22.88 -18.17 -9.65
C PRO A 152 -22.68 -19.44 -10.50
N LEU A 153 -21.67 -20.24 -10.16
CA LEU A 153 -21.29 -21.43 -10.93
C LEU A 153 -22.31 -22.55 -10.80
N THR A 154 -23.05 -22.62 -9.68
CA THR A 154 -24.10 -23.62 -9.45
C THR A 154 -25.22 -23.54 -10.49
N GLU A 155 -25.56 -22.35 -11.00
CA GLU A 155 -26.51 -22.16 -12.09
C GLU A 155 -26.08 -22.83 -13.42
N LYS A 156 -24.80 -23.21 -13.53
CA LYS A 156 -24.19 -23.85 -14.71
C LYS A 156 -23.66 -25.25 -14.41
N GLU A 157 -24.02 -25.84 -13.26
CA GLU A 157 -23.51 -27.14 -12.79
C GLU A 157 -23.66 -28.25 -13.83
N GLU A 158 -24.80 -28.35 -14.51
CA GLU A 158 -25.04 -29.37 -15.53
C GLU A 158 -24.01 -29.31 -16.67
N LYS A 159 -23.70 -28.10 -17.17
CA LYS A 159 -22.70 -27.93 -18.23
C LYS A 159 -21.29 -28.14 -17.72
N LEU A 160 -20.97 -27.59 -16.54
CA LEU A 160 -19.66 -27.70 -15.92
C LEU A 160 -19.32 -29.14 -15.52
N SER A 161 -20.32 -29.98 -15.26
CA SER A 161 -20.13 -31.39 -14.93
C SER A 161 -19.92 -32.26 -16.16
N ASN A 162 -20.58 -31.95 -17.28
CA ASN A 162 -20.66 -32.81 -18.45
C ASN A 162 -19.80 -32.35 -19.65
N GLN A 163 -19.17 -31.19 -19.58
CA GLN A 163 -18.38 -30.63 -20.69
C GLN A 163 -17.04 -30.07 -20.20
N ALA A 164 -16.03 -30.08 -21.06
CA ALA A 164 -14.76 -29.46 -20.77
C ALA A 164 -14.86 -27.93 -20.93
N LEU A 165 -14.58 -27.18 -19.86
CA LEU A 165 -14.52 -25.73 -19.86
C LEU A 165 -13.13 -25.28 -20.35
N ASN A 166 -13.08 -24.67 -21.54
CA ASN A 166 -11.83 -24.21 -22.15
C ASN A 166 -11.53 -22.73 -21.86
N LEU A 167 -12.58 -21.91 -21.79
CA LEU A 167 -12.44 -20.48 -21.59
C LEU A 167 -13.54 -19.98 -20.64
N ALA A 168 -13.14 -19.20 -19.65
CA ALA A 168 -14.03 -18.38 -18.83
C ALA A 168 -13.45 -16.97 -18.78
N LYS A 169 -13.86 -16.11 -19.72
CA LYS A 169 -13.28 -14.77 -19.86
C LYS A 169 -14.01 -13.80 -18.95
N PHE A 170 -13.31 -13.20 -18.00
CA PHE A 170 -13.89 -12.23 -17.07
C PHE A 170 -13.28 -10.84 -17.26
N LYS A 171 -14.15 -9.87 -17.52
CA LYS A 171 -13.77 -8.46 -17.67
C LYS A 171 -14.62 -7.57 -16.80
N VAL A 172 -14.02 -6.51 -16.32
CA VAL A 172 -14.69 -5.47 -15.54
C VAL A 172 -14.47 -4.13 -16.25
N ALA A 173 -15.56 -3.44 -16.57
CA ALA A 173 -15.49 -2.10 -17.13
C ALA A 173 -15.54 -1.04 -16.02
N ALA A 174 -14.67 -0.04 -16.11
CA ALA A 174 -14.70 1.14 -15.29
C ALA A 174 -15.35 2.31 -16.07
N LEU A 175 -15.88 3.29 -15.35
CA LEU A 175 -16.30 4.56 -15.93
C LEU A 175 -15.10 5.52 -16.02
N PRO A 176 -14.84 6.12 -17.20
CA PRO A 176 -13.87 7.19 -17.30
C PRO A 176 -14.28 8.39 -16.47
N ASP A 177 -13.29 9.07 -15.90
CA ASP A 177 -13.49 10.32 -15.18
C ASP A 177 -14.24 11.33 -16.07
N LYS A 178 -15.43 11.74 -15.62
CA LYS A 178 -16.29 12.67 -16.36
C LYS A 178 -15.88 14.13 -16.19
N ASP A 179 -15.13 14.46 -15.14
CA ASP A 179 -14.87 15.84 -14.75
C ASP A 179 -13.47 16.29 -15.14
N ALA A 180 -13.36 16.89 -16.33
CA ALA A 180 -12.13 17.51 -16.82
C ALA A 180 -11.66 18.68 -15.93
N GLU A 181 -12.55 19.33 -15.17
CA GLU A 181 -12.28 20.62 -14.50
C GLU A 181 -11.86 20.54 -13.02
N LEU A 182 -11.91 19.35 -12.40
CA LEU A 182 -11.49 19.21 -11.00
C LEU A 182 -9.96 19.39 -10.86
N LYS A 183 -9.53 20.28 -9.96
CA LYS A 183 -8.10 20.51 -9.65
C LYS A 183 -7.40 19.29 -9.05
N PHE A 184 -8.15 18.47 -8.31
CA PHE A 184 -7.68 17.22 -7.72
C PHE A 184 -8.63 16.11 -8.14
N LYS A 185 -8.09 15.07 -8.77
CA LYS A 185 -8.85 13.93 -9.25
C LYS A 185 -8.25 12.67 -8.66
N LEU A 186 -9.10 11.83 -8.11
CA LEU A 186 -8.71 10.45 -7.87
C LEU A 186 -8.64 9.78 -9.22
N THR A 187 -7.48 9.22 -9.57
CA THR A 187 -7.36 8.42 -10.77
C THR A 187 -7.89 7.01 -10.49
N PRO A 188 -8.27 6.26 -11.53
CA PRO A 188 -8.50 4.83 -11.38
C PRO A 188 -7.28 4.10 -10.83
N SER A 189 -7.53 2.96 -10.19
CA SER A 189 -6.46 2.05 -9.81
C SER A 189 -5.71 1.58 -11.05
N PRO A 190 -4.38 1.64 -11.11
CA PRO A 190 -3.64 1.14 -12.28
C PRO A 190 -3.77 -0.38 -12.42
N TYR A 191 -3.87 -1.10 -11.29
CA TYR A 191 -4.04 -2.54 -11.23
C TYR A 191 -5.14 -2.93 -10.25
N LEU A 192 -5.81 -4.04 -10.53
CA LEU A 192 -6.71 -4.71 -9.60
C LEU A 192 -6.28 -6.15 -9.41
N LEU A 193 -6.32 -6.61 -8.16
CA LEU A 193 -6.26 -8.00 -7.76
C LEU A 193 -7.68 -8.56 -7.69
N LEU A 194 -7.88 -9.75 -8.24
CA LEU A 194 -9.04 -10.58 -8.02
C LEU A 194 -8.60 -11.79 -7.20
N VAL A 195 -8.98 -11.82 -5.91
CA VAL A 195 -8.59 -12.86 -4.96
C VAL A 195 -9.81 -13.40 -4.25
N LYS A 196 -9.79 -14.68 -3.87
CA LYS A 196 -10.87 -15.28 -3.09
C LYS A 196 -11.03 -14.53 -1.77
N LYS A 197 -12.27 -14.27 -1.38
CA LYS A 197 -12.57 -13.41 -0.22
C LYS A 197 -11.92 -13.91 1.08
N GLU A 198 -11.90 -15.22 1.29
CA GLU A 198 -11.32 -15.85 2.48
C GLU A 198 -9.78 -15.78 2.52
N ASP A 199 -9.14 -15.74 1.35
CA ASP A 199 -7.67 -15.75 1.23
C ASP A 199 -7.07 -14.33 1.21
N LEU A 200 -7.91 -13.29 1.15
CA LEU A 200 -7.48 -11.89 1.02
C LEU A 200 -6.41 -11.50 2.05
N LYS A 201 -6.64 -11.84 3.31
CA LYS A 201 -5.74 -11.48 4.41
C LYS A 201 -4.40 -12.20 4.26
N GLU A 202 -4.44 -13.51 4.08
CA GLU A 202 -3.25 -14.35 3.95
C GLU A 202 -2.41 -13.95 2.74
N PHE A 203 -3.05 -13.61 1.62
CA PHE A 203 -2.40 -13.15 0.39
C PHE A 203 -1.40 -12.03 0.67
N PHE A 204 -1.81 -10.99 1.41
CA PHE A 204 -0.93 -9.87 1.73
C PHE A 204 0.05 -10.17 2.88
N GLU A 205 -0.38 -10.87 3.93
CA GLU A 205 0.49 -11.17 5.09
C GLU A 205 1.65 -12.10 4.72
N THR A 206 1.45 -12.99 3.76
CA THR A 206 2.47 -13.94 3.27
C THR A 206 3.13 -13.49 1.96
N ARG A 207 2.84 -12.27 1.49
CA ARG A 207 3.41 -11.68 0.27
C ARG A 207 3.26 -12.56 -0.98
N LYS A 208 2.07 -13.17 -1.16
CA LYS A 208 1.77 -13.96 -2.35
C LYS A 208 1.77 -13.06 -3.59
N VAL A 209 2.12 -13.67 -4.72
CA VAL A 209 1.91 -13.09 -6.05
C VAL A 209 0.76 -13.85 -6.73
N PRO A 210 0.00 -13.22 -7.65
CA PRO A 210 -1.08 -13.88 -8.35
C PRO A 210 -0.58 -15.11 -9.12
N ASP A 211 -1.26 -16.23 -8.94
CA ASP A 211 -0.89 -17.53 -9.51
C ASP A 211 -1.63 -17.88 -10.80
N ASN A 212 -2.64 -17.07 -11.18
CA ASN A 212 -3.57 -17.32 -12.28
C ASN A 212 -4.38 -18.63 -12.13
N VAL A 213 -4.57 -19.08 -10.89
CA VAL A 213 -5.39 -20.23 -10.52
C VAL A 213 -6.38 -19.83 -9.44
N THR A 214 -5.88 -19.44 -8.27
CA THR A 214 -6.69 -19.00 -7.12
C THR A 214 -6.80 -17.48 -7.04
N SER A 215 -5.86 -16.76 -7.64
CA SER A 215 -5.77 -15.30 -7.66
C SER A 215 -5.27 -14.78 -9.01
N PHE A 216 -5.82 -13.64 -9.42
CA PHE A 216 -5.57 -13.03 -10.74
C PHE A 216 -5.32 -11.55 -10.57
N TYR A 217 -4.67 -10.91 -11.54
CA TYR A 217 -4.59 -9.46 -11.59
C TYR A 217 -4.89 -8.95 -12.99
N ALA A 218 -5.25 -7.67 -13.07
CA ALA A 218 -5.47 -7.00 -14.33
C ALA A 218 -4.94 -5.57 -14.25
N GLN A 219 -4.29 -5.14 -15.32
CA GLN A 219 -3.96 -3.73 -15.54
C GLN A 219 -5.15 -3.02 -16.19
N LEU A 220 -5.41 -1.77 -15.79
CA LEU A 220 -6.39 -0.95 -16.48
C LEU A 220 -5.94 -0.66 -17.91
N ASN A 221 -6.73 -1.06 -18.90
CA ASN A 221 -6.58 -0.53 -20.25
C ASN A 221 -7.18 0.88 -20.31
N GLN A 222 -6.34 1.90 -20.49
CA GLN A 222 -6.79 3.30 -20.49
C GLN A 222 -7.65 3.68 -21.72
N THR A 223 -7.57 2.92 -22.81
CA THR A 223 -8.34 3.17 -24.04
C THR A 223 -9.76 2.62 -23.93
N SER A 224 -9.91 1.35 -23.53
CA SER A 224 -11.23 0.71 -23.38
C SER A 224 -11.84 0.92 -21.99
N TYR A 225 -11.04 1.39 -21.03
CA TYR A 225 -11.41 1.55 -19.63
C TYR A 225 -11.89 0.23 -18.99
N THR A 226 -11.11 -0.82 -19.21
CA THR A 226 -11.44 -2.18 -18.75
C THR A 226 -10.26 -2.86 -18.07
N TYR A 227 -10.55 -3.64 -17.05
CA TYR A 227 -9.67 -4.65 -16.46
C TYR A 227 -10.03 -6.01 -17.08
N ASP A 228 -9.06 -6.65 -17.73
CA ASP A 228 -9.21 -8.00 -18.31
C ASP A 228 -8.41 -8.98 -17.46
N PHE A 229 -9.11 -9.84 -16.72
CA PHE A 229 -8.50 -10.85 -15.84
C PHE A 229 -8.13 -12.13 -16.61
N GLY A 230 -8.31 -12.14 -17.93
CA GLY A 230 -7.93 -13.27 -18.77
C GLY A 230 -8.89 -14.45 -18.62
N ASN A 231 -8.32 -15.67 -18.62
CA ASN A 231 -9.06 -16.91 -18.59
C ASN A 231 -9.13 -17.50 -17.17
N LEU A 232 -10.31 -17.48 -16.56
CA LEU A 232 -10.58 -18.00 -15.23
C LEU A 232 -11.03 -19.48 -15.27
N ALA A 233 -10.95 -20.16 -16.41
CA ALA A 233 -11.29 -21.58 -16.48
C ALA A 233 -10.41 -22.43 -15.56
N THR A 234 -9.14 -22.02 -15.37
CA THR A 234 -8.21 -22.63 -14.41
C THR A 234 -8.75 -22.59 -12.98
N MET A 235 -9.28 -21.45 -12.55
CA MET A 235 -9.94 -21.29 -11.25
C MET A 235 -11.12 -22.24 -11.09
N ILE A 236 -12.02 -22.27 -12.07
CA ILE A 236 -13.25 -23.07 -12.01
C ILE A 236 -12.91 -24.57 -11.97
N ASN A 237 -11.97 -25.02 -12.82
CA ASN A 237 -11.54 -26.41 -12.86
C ASN A 237 -10.82 -26.80 -11.55
N HIS A 238 -9.95 -25.94 -11.03
CA HIS A 238 -9.24 -26.16 -9.76
C HIS A 238 -10.21 -26.38 -8.59
N TYR A 239 -11.18 -25.48 -8.39
CA TYR A 239 -12.15 -25.67 -7.30
C TYR A 239 -13.13 -26.80 -7.53
N LYS A 240 -13.41 -27.16 -8.78
CA LYS A 240 -14.20 -28.35 -9.08
C LYS A 240 -13.44 -29.62 -8.67
N GLU A 241 -12.16 -29.72 -9.00
CA GLU A 241 -11.28 -30.82 -8.60
C GLU A 241 -11.16 -30.93 -7.07
N ASP A 242 -10.90 -29.80 -6.40
CA ASP A 242 -10.80 -29.73 -4.92
C ASP A 242 -12.12 -30.07 -4.20
N ASN A 243 -13.26 -29.99 -4.89
CA ASN A 243 -14.59 -30.31 -4.35
C ASN A 243 -15.16 -31.64 -4.89
N ASP A 244 -14.31 -32.62 -5.22
CA ASP A 244 -14.71 -33.94 -5.71
C ASP A 244 -15.61 -33.89 -6.94
N GLY A 245 -15.34 -32.95 -7.85
CA GLY A 245 -16.12 -32.73 -9.07
C GLY A 245 -17.36 -31.86 -8.89
N LYS A 246 -17.71 -31.45 -7.66
CA LYS A 246 -18.89 -30.63 -7.38
C LYS A 246 -18.62 -29.16 -7.63
N VAL A 247 -19.61 -28.48 -8.20
CA VAL A 247 -19.54 -27.05 -8.48
C VAL A 247 -20.17 -26.28 -7.33
N LYS A 248 -19.53 -25.18 -6.91
CA LYS A 248 -20.02 -24.25 -5.89
C LYS A 248 -19.85 -22.82 -6.37
N ASP A 249 -20.70 -21.94 -5.86
CA ASP A 249 -20.52 -20.51 -6.08
C ASP A 249 -19.25 -20.04 -5.38
N LEU A 250 -18.53 -19.13 -6.02
CA LEU A 250 -17.26 -18.62 -5.52
C LEU A 250 -17.35 -17.13 -5.25
N THR A 251 -16.93 -16.72 -4.06
CA THR A 251 -16.90 -15.31 -3.67
C THR A 251 -15.47 -14.78 -3.73
N TYR A 252 -15.29 -13.79 -4.58
CA TYR A 252 -14.04 -13.09 -4.81
C TYR A 252 -14.17 -11.61 -4.48
N VAL A 253 -13.04 -10.93 -4.35
CA VAL A 253 -12.98 -9.49 -4.11
C VAL A 253 -12.02 -8.82 -5.10
N LEU A 254 -12.41 -7.65 -5.59
CA LEU A 254 -11.59 -6.78 -6.41
C LEU A 254 -10.89 -5.74 -5.54
N VAL A 255 -9.56 -5.74 -5.55
CA VAL A 255 -8.72 -4.96 -4.63
C VAL A 255 -7.71 -4.12 -5.41
N PRO A 256 -7.63 -2.80 -5.18
CA PRO A 256 -6.55 -1.94 -5.66
C PRO A 256 -5.20 -2.40 -5.14
N ILE A 257 -4.25 -2.60 -6.06
CA ILE A 257 -2.91 -3.02 -5.72
C ILE A 257 -1.86 -2.22 -6.49
N ASP A 258 -0.70 -2.07 -5.86
CA ASP A 258 0.55 -1.74 -6.52
C ASP A 258 1.30 -3.04 -6.83
N VAL A 259 1.99 -3.10 -7.98
CA VAL A 259 2.78 -4.26 -8.40
C VAL A 259 4.21 -3.85 -8.72
N GLU A 260 5.15 -4.69 -8.32
CA GLU A 260 6.52 -4.65 -8.83
C GLU A 260 6.65 -5.66 -9.98
N ILE A 261 7.18 -5.20 -11.10
CA ILE A 261 7.40 -6.02 -12.30
C ILE A 261 8.90 -6.03 -12.60
N SER A 262 9.46 -7.22 -12.70
CA SER A 262 10.83 -7.45 -13.17
C SER A 262 10.81 -8.20 -14.49
N THR A 263 11.77 -7.92 -15.37
CA THR A 263 11.92 -8.66 -16.62
C THR A 263 12.83 -9.87 -16.37
N ILE A 264 12.25 -11.07 -16.44
CA ILE A 264 12.98 -12.34 -16.34
C ILE A 264 12.84 -13.04 -17.68
N ASN A 265 13.97 -13.42 -18.30
CA ASN A 265 13.98 -14.07 -19.63
C ASN A 265 13.17 -13.30 -20.69
N ASN A 266 13.33 -11.98 -20.75
CA ASN A 266 12.59 -11.08 -21.66
C ASN A 266 11.06 -11.08 -21.47
N GLN A 267 10.55 -11.61 -20.36
CA GLN A 267 9.13 -11.56 -20.01
C GLN A 267 8.92 -10.75 -18.74
N PRO A 268 7.96 -9.81 -18.72
CA PRO A 268 7.58 -9.14 -17.49
C PRO A 268 6.94 -10.15 -16.54
N GLN A 269 7.47 -10.24 -15.32
CA GLN A 269 6.93 -11.08 -14.25
C GLN A 269 6.70 -10.22 -13.02
N ILE A 270 5.56 -10.40 -12.37
CA ILE A 270 5.29 -9.76 -11.08
C ILE A 270 6.19 -10.41 -10.03
N THR A 271 6.94 -9.58 -9.30
CA THR A 271 7.80 -10.02 -8.20
C THR A 271 7.22 -9.69 -6.83
N ALA A 272 6.35 -8.68 -6.74
CA ALA A 272 5.67 -8.33 -5.50
C ALA A 272 4.34 -7.64 -5.76
N VAL A 273 3.42 -7.77 -4.80
CA VAL A 273 2.12 -7.10 -4.77
C VAL A 273 1.92 -6.44 -3.42
N TYR A 274 1.47 -5.19 -3.44
CA TYR A 274 1.21 -4.41 -2.24
C TYR A 274 -0.20 -3.81 -2.29
N ASN A 275 -0.76 -3.51 -1.12
CA ASN A 275 -1.96 -2.68 -1.04
C ASN A 275 -1.69 -1.31 -1.67
N GLN A 276 -2.60 -0.83 -2.51
CA GLN A 276 -2.49 0.51 -3.09
C GLN A 276 -2.58 1.57 -1.98
N MET A 277 -1.48 2.30 -1.74
CA MET A 277 -1.43 3.35 -0.71
C MET A 277 -1.69 4.75 -1.27
N THR A 278 -1.43 4.96 -2.56
CA THR A 278 -1.83 6.17 -3.29
C THR A 278 -3.35 6.20 -3.42
N PRO A 279 -4.03 7.33 -3.14
CA PRO A 279 -5.47 7.38 -3.28
C PRO A 279 -5.91 7.21 -4.72
N THR A 280 -6.72 6.18 -4.94
CA THR A 280 -7.40 5.95 -6.21
C THR A 280 -8.89 5.76 -5.96
N GLY A 281 -9.68 6.09 -6.97
CA GLY A 281 -11.13 5.93 -6.95
C GLY A 281 -11.57 5.42 -8.31
N THR A 282 -12.43 4.41 -8.33
CA THR A 282 -12.93 3.85 -9.58
C THR A 282 -14.38 3.47 -9.42
N THR A 283 -15.22 3.93 -10.35
CA THR A 283 -16.58 3.42 -10.49
C THR A 283 -16.57 2.29 -11.50
N LEU A 284 -17.03 1.11 -11.10
CA LEU A 284 -17.14 -0.07 -11.95
C LEU A 284 -18.59 -0.28 -12.39
N LEU A 285 -18.79 -0.68 -13.64
CA LEU A 285 -20.11 -0.92 -14.22
C LEU A 285 -20.54 -2.37 -14.01
N LYS A 286 -21.53 -2.60 -13.15
CA LYS A 286 -22.11 -3.94 -12.91
C LYS A 286 -22.74 -4.51 -14.17
N THR A 287 -23.42 -3.68 -14.95
CA THR A 287 -24.08 -4.08 -16.22
C THR A 287 -23.13 -4.67 -17.26
N LYS A 288 -21.82 -4.40 -17.14
CA LYS A 288 -20.76 -4.90 -18.01
C LYS A 288 -19.83 -5.92 -17.34
N MET A 289 -20.07 -6.28 -16.07
CA MET A 289 -19.37 -7.38 -15.40
C MET A 289 -20.00 -8.70 -15.84
N LYS A 290 -19.41 -9.32 -16.86
CA LYS A 290 -19.89 -10.59 -17.41
C LYS A 290 -18.72 -11.55 -17.58
N MET A 291 -19.02 -12.84 -17.44
CA MET A 291 -18.07 -13.92 -17.68
C MET A 291 -18.54 -14.76 -18.88
N ASP A 292 -17.76 -14.75 -19.95
CA ASP A 292 -18.07 -15.52 -21.16
C ASP A 292 -17.47 -16.93 -21.04
N LEU A 293 -18.32 -17.96 -21.13
CA LEU A 293 -17.93 -19.36 -21.01
C LEU A 293 -17.92 -20.07 -22.37
N VAL A 294 -16.84 -20.77 -22.69
CA VAL A 294 -16.72 -21.62 -23.90
C VAL A 294 -16.42 -23.06 -23.49
N PHE A 295 -17.27 -23.96 -23.97
CA PHE A 295 -17.21 -25.39 -23.68
C PHE A 295 -16.86 -26.19 -24.93
N SER A 296 -16.21 -27.34 -24.76
CA SER A 296 -16.11 -28.38 -25.77
C SER A 296 -16.76 -29.67 -25.29
N LYS A 297 -17.18 -30.50 -26.24
CA LYS A 297 -17.59 -31.87 -25.95
C LYS A 297 -16.39 -32.65 -25.38
N LEU A 298 -16.66 -33.50 -24.40
CA LEU A 298 -15.71 -34.48 -23.88
C LEU A 298 -15.41 -35.55 -24.94
#